data_AF-A0A7V1EJW1-F1
#
_entry.id   AF-A0A7V1EJW1-F1
#
_cell.length_a   1.000
_cell.length_b   1.000
_cell.length_c   1.000
_cell.angle_alpha   90.00
_cell.angle_beta   90.00
_cell.angle_gamma   90.00
#
_symmetry.space_group_name_H-M   'P 1'
#
loop_
_entity.id
_entity.type
_entity.pdbx_description
1 polymer ?
#
loop_
_entity_poly.entity_id
_entity_poly.type
_entity_poly.pdbx_seq_one_letter_code
_entity_poly.pdbx_strand_id
1 'polypeptide(L)'
;ALLDDLKALGGCCNPYLVSDLIAAATLAAAVTVMCDLNVRVNTPHVLDSDAANDIRTASTADRKKAADLAVQIEQDTLKHLG
;
A
#
# COMPACT_ATOMS: atom_id res chain seq x y z
N ALA A 1 0.58 -8.85 2.67
CA ALA A 1 0.88 -9.84 1.61
C ALA A 1 1.69 -9.16 0.52
N LEU A 2 1.09 -8.64 -0.57
CA LEU A 2 1.88 -8.09 -1.70
C LEU A 2 2.93 -7.04 -1.32
N LEU A 3 2.57 -5.97 -0.61
CA LEU A 3 3.55 -4.92 -0.23
C LEU A 3 4.64 -5.43 0.73
N ASP A 4 4.33 -6.43 1.55
CA ASP A 4 5.33 -7.08 2.41
C ASP A 4 6.30 -7.92 1.56
N ASP A 5 5.80 -8.59 0.53
CA ASP A 5 6.61 -9.35 -0.44
C ASP A 5 7.53 -8.42 -1.26
N LEU A 6 7.01 -7.28 -1.73
CA LEU A 6 7.80 -6.25 -2.41
C LEU A 6 8.88 -5.67 -1.48
N LYS A 7 8.56 -5.47 -0.20
CA LYS A 7 9.54 -5.05 0.80
C LYS A 7 10.65 -6.08 1.01
N ALA A 8 10.31 -7.37 1.04
CA ALA A 8 11.32 -8.43 1.13
C ALA A 8 12.28 -8.42 -0.07
N LEU A 9 11.77 -8.08 -1.27
CA LEU A 9 12.60 -7.93 -2.48
C LEU A 9 13.53 -6.71 -2.43
N GLY A 10 13.17 -5.63 -1.72
CA GLY A 10 13.98 -4.40 -1.68
C GLY A 10 15.43 -4.60 -1.22
N GLY A 11 15.70 -5.61 -0.38
CA GLY A 11 17.04 -5.92 0.12
C GLY A 11 17.87 -6.85 -0.76
N CYS A 12 17.28 -7.48 -1.78
CA CYS A 12 17.95 -8.47 -2.64
C CYS A 12 17.54 -8.36 -4.12
N CYS A 13 16.91 -7.25 -4.50
CA CYS A 13 16.44 -7.02 -5.85
C CYS A 13 17.63 -6.96 -6.82
N ASN A 14 17.47 -7.54 -8.01
CA ASN A 14 18.43 -7.34 -9.08
C ASN A 14 18.55 -5.82 -9.36
N PRO A 15 19.76 -5.23 -9.35
CA PRO A 15 19.95 -3.79 -9.60
C PRO A 15 19.26 -3.27 -10.88
N TYR A 16 19.13 -4.12 -11.90
CA TYR A 16 18.47 -3.78 -13.16
C TYR A 16 16.93 -3.77 -13.10
N LEU A 17 16.32 -4.21 -11.99
CA LEU A 17 14.87 -4.30 -11.79
C LEU A 17 14.36 -3.36 -10.68
N VAL A 18 15.22 -2.49 -10.14
CA VAL A 18 14.87 -1.56 -9.06
C VAL A 18 13.71 -0.65 -9.46
N SER A 19 13.72 -0.13 -10.70
CA SER A 19 12.62 0.71 -11.20
C SER A 19 11.29 -0.05 -11.25
N ASP A 20 11.31 -1.33 -11.61
CA ASP A 20 10.10 -2.17 -11.66
C ASP A 20 9.56 -2.44 -10.26
N LEU A 21 10.45 -2.66 -9.29
CA LEU A 21 10.07 -2.86 -7.89
C LEU A 21 9.42 -1.59 -7.29
N ILE A 22 10.02 -0.42 -7.53
CA ILE A 22 9.45 0.87 -7.09
C ILE A 22 8.10 1.12 -7.78
N ALA A 23 8.00 0.84 -9.08
CA ALA A 23 6.74 0.99 -9.81
C ALA A 23 5.65 0.07 -9.26
N ALA A 24 5.96 -1.19 -8.98
CA ALA A 24 5.03 -2.14 -8.40
C ALA A 24 4.54 -1.69 -7.00
N ALA A 25 5.45 -1.21 -6.15
CA ALA A 25 5.10 -0.70 -4.82
C ALA A 25 4.20 0.53 -4.91
N THR A 26 4.52 1.45 -5.82
CA THR A 26 3.73 2.66 -6.07
C THR A 26 2.32 2.32 -6.56
N LEU A 27 2.20 1.40 -7.52
CA LEU A 27 0.91 0.93 -8.03
C LEU A 27 0.08 0.25 -6.93
N ALA A 28 0.69 -0.61 -6.12
CA ALA A 28 0.00 -1.28 -5.02
C ALA A 28 -0.54 -0.28 -3.98
N ALA A 29 0.25 0.75 -3.64
CA ALA A 29 -0.21 1.83 -2.76
C ALA A 29 -1.36 2.63 -3.38
N ALA A 30 -1.27 2.98 -4.67
CA ALA A 30 -2.32 3.70 -5.38
C ALA A 30 -3.63 2.90 -5.46
N VAL A 31 -3.56 1.58 -5.69
CA VAL A 31 -4.73 0.69 -5.64
C VAL A 31 -5.39 0.74 -4.26
N THR A 32 -4.60 0.72 -3.19
CA THR A 32 -5.13 0.81 -1.82
C THR A 32 -5.85 2.14 -1.57
N VAL A 33 -5.34 3.25 -2.12
CA VAL A 33 -6.03 4.55 -2.09
C VAL A 33 -7.37 4.50 -2.83
N MET A 34 -7.43 3.87 -4.00
CA MET A 34 -8.68 3.71 -4.75
C MET A 34 -9.70 2.84 -3.99
N CYS A 35 -9.24 1.77 -3.34
CA CYS A 35 -10.09 0.95 -2.47
C CYS A 35 -10.66 1.77 -1.30
N ASP A 36 -9.84 2.61 -0.66
CA ASP A 36 -10.29 3.47 0.43
C ASP A 36 -11.32 4.52 -0.02
N LEU A 37 -11.14 5.09 -1.21
CA LEU A 37 -12.14 5.98 -1.79
C LEU A 37 -13.47 5.25 -2.01
N ASN A 38 -13.43 4.03 -2.56
CA ASN A 38 -14.63 3.22 -2.75
C ASN A 38 -15.33 2.91 -1.41
N VAL A 39 -14.56 2.59 -0.37
CA VAL A 39 -15.09 2.39 0.99
C VAL A 39 -15.77 3.65 1.50
N ARG A 40 -15.14 4.81 1.38
CA ARG A 40 -15.71 6.09 1.85
C ARG A 40 -16.99 6.49 1.13
N VAL A 41 -17.11 6.14 -0.15
CA VAL A 41 -18.32 6.38 -0.95
C VAL A 41 -19.46 5.44 -0.54
N ASN A 42 -19.16 4.17 -0.29
CA ASN A 42 -20.21 3.16 -0.08
C ASN A 42 -20.62 2.96 1.40
N THR A 43 -19.70 3.16 2.35
CA THR A 43 -19.98 2.95 3.79
C THR A 43 -21.10 3.79 4.38
N PRO A 44 -21.39 5.03 3.91
CA PRO A 44 -22.58 5.76 4.36
C PRO A 44 -23.91 5.06 4.04
N HIS A 45 -23.92 4.09 3.12
CA HIS A 45 -25.10 3.32 2.74
C HIS A 45 -25.24 2.00 3.51
N VAL A 46 -24.30 1.69 4.41
CA VAL A 46 -24.36 0.50 5.28
C VAL A 46 -25.30 0.82 6.45
N LEU A 47 -26.32 -0.02 6.64
CA LEU A 47 -27.35 0.17 7.68
C LEU A 47 -26.79 0.04 9.10
N ASP A 48 -25.79 -0.81 9.28
CA ASP A 48 -25.09 -1.00 10.55
C ASP A 48 -23.98 0.05 10.69
N SER A 49 -24.18 1.00 11.62
CA SER A 49 -23.26 2.11 11.84
C SER A 49 -21.91 1.66 12.42
N ASP A 50 -21.91 0.61 13.23
CA ASP A 50 -20.70 0.13 13.88
C ASP A 50 -19.84 -0.59 12.85
N ALA A 51 -20.46 -1.46 12.03
CA ALA A 51 -19.78 -2.07 10.90
C ALA A 51 -19.26 -1.02 9.89
N ALA A 52 -20.03 0.03 9.62
CA ALA A 52 -19.59 1.12 8.73
C ALA A 52 -18.36 1.85 9.29
N ASN A 53 -18.30 2.08 10.61
CA ASN A 53 -17.17 2.68 11.28
C ASN A 53 -15.93 1.79 11.24
N ASP A 54 -16.10 0.50 11.51
CA ASP A 54 -15.01 -0.47 11.50
C ASP A 54 -14.39 -0.58 10.11
N ILE A 55 -15.21 -0.68 9.07
CA ILE A 55 -14.75 -0.75 7.67
C ILE A 55 -13.98 0.52 7.29
N ARG A 56 -14.49 1.72 7.63
CA ARG A 56 -13.78 2.98 7.33
C ARG A 56 -12.44 3.07 8.05
N THR A 57 -12.41 2.66 9.32
CA THR A 57 -11.20 2.70 10.15
C THR A 57 -10.15 1.74 9.61
N ALA A 58 -10.54 0.49 9.32
CA ALA A 58 -9.65 -0.51 8.75
C ALA A 58 -9.08 -0.07 7.39
N SER A 59 -9.94 0.40 6.48
CA SER A 59 -9.54 0.90 5.17
C SER A 59 -8.57 2.09 5.25
N THR A 60 -8.83 3.03 6.17
CA THR A 60 -7.93 4.18 6.39
C THR A 60 -6.56 3.73 6.90
N ALA A 61 -6.53 2.75 7.81
CA ALA A 61 -5.30 2.19 8.35
C ALA A 61 -4.50 1.45 7.27
N ASP A 62 -5.18 0.65 6.43
CA ASP A 62 -4.54 -0.06 5.31
C ASP A 62 -3.97 0.91 4.27
N ARG A 63 -4.71 1.97 3.91
CA ARG A 63 -4.20 3.04 3.03
C ARG A 63 -2.93 3.67 3.59
N LYS A 64 -2.91 3.99 4.88
CA LYS A 64 -1.74 4.57 5.54
C LYS A 64 -0.56 3.59 5.53
N LYS A 65 -0.79 2.35 5.95
CA LYS A 65 0.23 1.29 5.95
C LYS A 65 0.81 1.09 4.55
N ALA A 66 -0.02 1.11 3.51
CA ALA A 66 0.40 0.92 2.14
C ALA A 66 1.32 2.04 1.64
N ALA A 67 0.98 3.30 1.97
CA ALA A 67 1.82 4.46 1.67
C ALA A 67 3.17 4.39 2.40
N ASP A 68 3.15 4.07 3.70
CA ASP A 68 4.35 3.97 4.53
C ASP A 68 5.28 2.83 4.01
N LEU A 69 4.72 1.70 3.57
CA LEU A 69 5.49 0.60 2.98
C LEU A 69 6.09 0.94 1.60
N ALA A 70 5.36 1.62 0.72
CA ALA A 70 5.87 2.00 -0.59
C ALA A 70 7.08 2.94 -0.47
N VAL A 71 7.01 3.93 0.44
CA VAL A 71 8.15 4.82 0.74
C VAL A 71 9.32 4.02 1.30
N GLN A 72 9.08 3.07 2.20
CA GLN A 72 10.14 2.23 2.73
C GLN A 72 10.80 1.37 1.65
N ILE A 73 10.03 0.78 0.74
CA ILE A 73 10.55 0.00 -0.40
C ILE A 73 11.47 0.86 -1.27
N GLU A 74 11.03 2.08 -1.62
CA GLU A 74 11.84 3.01 -2.40
C GLU A 74 13.16 3.32 -1.69
N GLN A 75 13.11 3.68 -0.41
CA GLN A 75 14.31 3.99 0.38
C GLN A 75 15.27 2.82 0.49
N ASP A 76 14.77 1.61 0.78
CA ASP A 76 15.61 0.44 0.98
C ASP A 76 16.21 -0.04 -0.34
N THR A 77 15.47 0.07 -1.44
CA THR A 77 15.97 -0.29 -2.77
C THR A 77 17.01 0.71 -3.29
N LEU A 78 16.83 2.02 -3.02
CA LEU A 78 17.84 3.03 -3.38
C LEU A 78 19.14 2.84 -2.60
N LYS A 79 19.08 2.55 -1.28
CA LYS A 79 20.29 2.23 -0.49
C LYS A 79 21.05 1.01 -1.02
N HIS A 80 20.34 0.07 -1.66
CA HIS A 80 20.97 -1.11 -2.25
C HIS A 80 21.82 -0.80 -3.48
N LEU A 81 21.51 0.30 -4.19
CA LEU A 81 22.25 0.73 -5.39
C LEU A 81 23.55 1.51 -5.08
N GLY A 82 23.73 1.96 -3.84
CA GLY A 82 24.85 2.83 -3.42
C GLY A 82 24.41 4.28 -3.27
#